data_AF-A0A6V8LIQ4-F1
#
_entry.id   AF-A0A6V8LIQ4-F1
#
_cell.length_a   1.000
_cell.length_b   1.000
_cell.length_c   1.000
_cell.angle_alpha   90.00
_cell.angle_beta   90.00
_cell.angle_gamma   90.00
#
_symmetry.space_group_name_H-M   'P 1'
#
loop_
_entity.id
_entity.type
_entity.pdbx_description
1 polymer ?
#
loop_
_entity_poly.entity_id
_entity_poly.type
_entity_poly.pdbx_seq_one_letter_code
_entity_poly.pdbx_strand_id
1 'polypeptide(L)'
;MTSPMAWYLAPSLSVLRSEVNTRWPRRDKTSDGTIGDIAHQQRPSDHNPNSRDSVDAWDMDKDGVDVDEVIWAFEQHPSAHYWIWNRQTADKDNGWRRQRYDGENPHTAHVHFSIRQSAAAEQNRRTWGLLEDTMTPAEFVKILDDPQVQARMRRLPWQYIGGGIPVGMSTLGVLNGAYTYAKAAAGQPPVPADLVERLDAILAAALDEGDGSVRLDPDALAEVQAIRDAIGAL
;
A
#
# COMPACT_ATOMS: atom_id res chain seq x y z
N MET A 1 -34.16 2.93 37.90
CA MET A 1 -33.09 3.67 37.21
C MET A 1 -32.23 2.63 36.53
N THR A 2 -32.39 2.44 35.22
CA THR A 2 -31.49 1.59 34.42
C THR A 2 -30.17 2.33 34.30
N SER A 3 -29.06 1.74 34.76
CA SER A 3 -27.73 2.26 34.47
C SER A 3 -27.61 2.52 32.96
N PRO A 4 -27.07 3.66 32.49
CA PRO A 4 -26.83 3.84 31.07
C PRO A 4 -25.91 2.70 30.60
N MET A 5 -26.37 1.92 29.62
CA MET A 5 -25.56 0.87 28.99
C MET A 5 -24.31 1.55 28.43
N ALA A 6 -23.14 1.18 28.93
CA ALA A 6 -21.87 1.75 28.49
C ALA A 6 -21.55 1.16 27.12
N TRP A 7 -21.48 2.02 26.10
CA TRP A 7 -21.01 1.65 24.78
C TRP A 7 -19.55 1.17 24.83
N TYR A 8 -19.14 0.39 23.82
CA TYR A 8 -17.74 0.02 23.63
C TYR A 8 -17.32 0.21 22.17
N LEU A 9 -16.04 0.54 21.94
CA LEU A 9 -15.46 0.47 20.61
C LEU A 9 -15.32 -1.01 20.23
N ALA A 10 -15.76 -1.37 19.02
CA ALA A 10 -15.63 -2.72 18.50
C ALA A 10 -14.21 -3.29 18.76
N PRO A 11 -14.09 -4.52 19.30
CA PRO A 11 -12.78 -5.11 19.57
C PRO A 11 -11.84 -5.14 18.37
N SER A 12 -12.35 -5.35 17.15
CA SER A 12 -11.54 -5.28 15.92
C SER A 12 -10.90 -3.91 15.69
N LEU A 13 -11.64 -2.82 15.88
CA LEU A 13 -11.10 -1.45 15.80
C LEU A 13 -10.15 -1.12 16.95
N SER A 14 -10.38 -1.71 18.13
CA SER A 14 -9.44 -1.59 19.25
C SER A 14 -8.08 -2.22 18.91
N VAL A 15 -8.05 -3.34 18.17
CA VAL A 15 -6.82 -3.94 17.65
C VAL A 15 -6.15 -3.03 16.63
N LEU A 16 -6.89 -2.51 15.63
CA LEU A 16 -6.34 -1.59 14.61
C LEU A 16 -5.67 -0.39 15.26
N ARG A 17 -6.38 0.29 16.16
CA ARG A 17 -5.87 1.46 16.89
C ARG A 17 -4.63 1.13 17.71
N SER A 18 -4.58 -0.06 18.31
CA SER A 18 -3.40 -0.52 19.07
C SER A 18 -2.20 -0.75 18.15
N GLU A 19 -2.40 -1.38 16.99
CA GLU A 19 -1.33 -1.61 16.02
C GLU A 19 -0.78 -0.29 15.46
N VAL A 20 -1.66 0.65 15.07
CA VAL A 20 -1.27 1.99 14.63
C VAL A 20 -0.47 2.71 15.71
N ASN A 21 -0.94 2.69 16.98
CA ASN A 21 -0.22 3.32 18.09
C ASN A 21 1.14 2.67 18.37
N THR A 22 1.27 1.37 18.12
CA THR A 22 2.52 0.64 18.32
C THR A 22 3.52 0.95 17.20
N ARG A 23 3.04 0.99 15.95
CA ARG A 23 3.84 1.27 14.76
C ARG A 23 4.31 2.73 14.71
N TRP A 24 3.43 3.67 15.06
CA TRP A 24 3.70 5.12 15.10
C TRP A 24 3.47 5.68 16.51
N PRO A 25 4.36 5.40 17.49
CA PRO A 25 4.15 5.81 18.89
C PRO A 25 4.09 7.32 19.09
N ARG A 26 4.69 8.10 18.16
CA ARG A 26 4.76 9.56 18.19
C ARG A 26 3.69 10.26 17.34
N ARG A 27 2.74 9.54 16.75
CA ARG A 27 1.66 10.16 15.98
C ARG A 27 0.82 11.11 16.84
N ASP A 28 0.33 12.16 16.21
CA ASP A 28 -0.71 12.99 16.79
C ASP A 28 -2.01 12.17 16.93
N LYS A 29 -2.83 12.57 17.89
CA LYS A 29 -4.12 11.94 18.23
C LYS A 29 -5.20 13.00 18.45
N THR A 30 -4.91 14.27 18.13
CA THR A 30 -5.79 15.41 18.42
C THR A 30 -7.14 15.26 17.72
N SER A 31 -7.17 14.68 16.52
CA SER A 31 -8.39 14.39 15.78
C SER A 31 -8.84 12.92 15.82
N ASP A 32 -8.29 12.10 16.74
CA ASP A 32 -8.82 10.75 16.97
C ASP A 32 -10.26 10.83 17.52
N GLY A 33 -11.18 10.03 16.97
CA GLY A 33 -12.59 10.01 17.38
C GLY A 33 -13.21 8.62 17.30
N THR A 34 -14.06 8.26 18.26
CA THR A 34 -14.78 6.97 18.24
C THR A 34 -16.28 7.15 18.38
N ILE A 35 -16.73 7.81 19.45
CA ILE A 35 -18.15 8.05 19.71
C ILE A 35 -18.56 9.39 19.10
N GLY A 36 -19.69 9.40 18.37
CA GLY A 36 -20.28 10.64 17.87
C GLY A 36 -20.69 11.56 19.01
N ASP A 37 -20.60 12.87 18.82
CA ASP A 37 -21.16 13.81 19.79
C ASP A 37 -22.70 13.71 19.87
N ILE A 38 -23.32 14.40 20.83
CA ILE A 38 -24.78 14.33 21.05
C ILE A 38 -25.57 14.74 19.80
N ALA A 39 -25.05 15.67 18.98
CA ALA A 39 -25.69 16.10 17.74
C ALA A 39 -25.53 15.05 16.64
N HIS A 40 -24.35 14.41 16.53
CA HIS A 40 -24.06 13.34 15.60
C HIS A 40 -24.86 12.06 15.91
N GLN A 41 -25.13 11.81 17.20
CA GLN A 41 -25.99 10.71 17.67
C GLN A 41 -27.45 10.81 17.23
N GLN A 42 -27.89 11.97 16.74
CA GLN A 42 -29.26 12.15 16.20
C GLN A 42 -29.42 11.60 14.77
N ARG A 43 -28.36 11.09 14.15
CA ARG A 43 -28.36 10.61 12.75
C ARG A 43 -27.81 9.18 12.68
N PRO A 44 -28.24 8.33 11.73
CA PRO A 44 -27.59 7.04 11.50
C PRO A 44 -26.10 7.25 11.21
N SER A 45 -25.23 6.62 12.02
CA SER A 45 -23.77 6.71 11.91
C SER A 45 -23.12 5.50 12.59
N ASP A 46 -22.01 5.04 12.04
CA ASP A 46 -21.19 3.96 12.64
C ASP A 46 -20.44 4.44 13.91
N HIS A 47 -20.37 5.75 14.13
CA HIS A 47 -19.90 6.34 15.38
C HIS A 47 -20.95 6.27 16.51
N ASN A 48 -22.16 5.80 16.23
CA ASN A 48 -23.19 5.61 17.25
C ASN A 48 -23.22 4.15 17.69
N PRO A 49 -23.46 3.88 18.99
CA PRO A 49 -23.62 2.51 19.46
C PRO A 49 -24.79 1.84 18.74
N ASN A 50 -24.53 0.67 18.16
CA ASN A 50 -25.56 -0.16 17.56
C ASN A 50 -26.38 -0.90 18.64
N SER A 51 -27.28 -1.81 18.25
CA SER A 51 -28.15 -2.55 19.18
C SER A 51 -27.41 -3.52 20.13
N ARG A 52 -26.10 -3.72 19.94
CA ARG A 52 -25.19 -4.49 20.80
C ARG A 52 -24.27 -3.58 21.61
N ASP A 53 -24.55 -2.28 21.65
CA ASP A 53 -23.74 -1.23 22.28
C ASP A 53 -22.33 -1.05 21.66
N SER A 54 -22.10 -1.62 20.46
CA SER A 54 -20.82 -1.50 19.73
C SER A 54 -20.80 -0.23 18.88
N VAL A 55 -19.69 0.50 18.97
CA VAL A 55 -19.32 1.57 18.04
C VAL A 55 -18.40 0.98 16.99
N ASP A 56 -18.79 1.11 15.72
CA ASP A 56 -18.21 0.39 14.58
C ASP A 56 -17.39 1.30 13.66
N ALA A 57 -17.08 2.53 14.11
CA ALA A 57 -16.17 3.45 13.44
C ALA A 57 -15.06 4.01 14.33
N TRP A 58 -13.94 4.33 13.69
CA TRP A 58 -12.82 5.05 14.29
C TRP A 58 -12.28 6.08 13.30
N ASP A 59 -12.24 7.33 13.74
CA ASP A 59 -11.53 8.42 13.06
C ASP A 59 -10.10 8.43 13.60
N MET A 60 -9.12 8.21 12.71
CA MET A 60 -7.69 8.21 13.01
C MET A 60 -7.05 9.50 12.53
N ASP A 61 -6.39 10.22 13.42
CA ASP A 61 -5.59 11.40 13.07
C ASP A 61 -4.50 11.05 12.03
N LYS A 62 -4.32 11.94 11.05
CA LYS A 62 -3.36 11.74 9.94
C LYS A 62 -1.91 11.99 10.32
N ASP A 63 -1.64 12.83 11.32
CA ASP A 63 -0.33 13.44 11.51
C ASP A 63 0.65 12.49 12.22
N GLY A 64 1.77 12.20 11.56
CA GLY A 64 2.79 11.27 12.05
C GLY A 64 2.48 9.79 11.79
N VAL A 65 1.57 9.48 10.86
CA VAL A 65 1.21 8.13 10.39
C VAL A 65 1.38 8.05 8.86
N ASP A 66 1.73 6.88 8.34
CA ASP A 66 1.56 6.59 6.91
C ASP A 66 0.11 6.15 6.68
N VAL A 67 -0.73 7.08 6.23
CA VAL A 67 -2.17 6.83 6.04
C VAL A 67 -2.43 5.77 4.97
N ASP A 68 -1.66 5.74 3.89
CA ASP A 68 -1.86 4.77 2.82
C ASP A 68 -1.47 3.35 3.28
N GLU A 69 -0.46 3.19 4.14
CA GLU A 69 -0.12 1.91 4.80
C GLU A 69 -1.29 1.39 5.66
N VAL A 70 -1.92 2.28 6.44
CA VAL A 70 -3.09 1.91 7.27
C VAL A 70 -4.30 1.56 6.42
N ILE A 71 -4.59 2.32 5.35
CA ILE A 71 -5.69 2.01 4.42
C ILE A 71 -5.44 0.66 3.75
N TRP A 72 -4.22 0.40 3.27
CA TRP A 72 -3.90 -0.88 2.63
C TRP A 72 -4.14 -2.06 3.57
N ALA A 73 -3.64 -1.98 4.81
CA ALA A 73 -3.86 -3.00 5.84
C ALA A 73 -5.36 -3.17 6.17
N PHE A 74 -6.09 -2.06 6.25
CA PHE A 74 -7.53 -2.04 6.48
C PHE A 74 -8.30 -2.82 5.42
N GLU A 75 -8.00 -2.59 4.15
CA GLU A 75 -8.67 -3.23 3.02
C GLU A 75 -8.49 -4.76 2.98
N GLN A 76 -7.39 -5.29 3.55
CA GLN A 76 -7.12 -6.73 3.62
C GLN A 76 -7.93 -7.43 4.72
N HIS A 77 -8.41 -6.71 5.74
CA HIS A 77 -9.01 -7.34 6.90
C HIS A 77 -10.46 -7.77 6.62
N PRO A 78 -10.89 -8.97 7.04
CA PRO A 78 -12.25 -9.46 6.80
C PRO A 78 -13.35 -8.57 7.38
N SER A 79 -13.11 -7.90 8.52
CA SER A 79 -14.10 -7.05 9.19
C SER A 79 -14.32 -5.68 8.54
N ALA A 80 -13.41 -5.22 7.68
CA ALA A 80 -13.49 -3.90 7.07
C ALA A 80 -14.76 -3.74 6.21
N HIS A 81 -15.33 -2.53 6.20
CA HIS A 81 -16.48 -2.18 5.37
C HIS A 81 -16.16 -1.02 4.44
N TYR A 82 -15.84 0.17 4.96
CA TYR A 82 -15.43 1.31 4.13
C TYR A 82 -14.48 2.25 4.89
N TRP A 83 -13.81 3.11 4.13
CA TRP A 83 -13.04 4.23 4.67
C TRP A 83 -13.38 5.52 3.93
N ILE A 84 -13.21 6.66 4.61
CA ILE A 84 -13.30 8.00 4.02
C ILE A 84 -12.02 8.78 4.36
N TRP A 85 -11.35 9.29 3.34
CA TRP A 85 -10.10 10.01 3.48
C TRP A 85 -9.95 11.05 2.36
N ASN A 86 -9.62 12.28 2.72
CA ASN A 86 -9.25 13.34 1.80
C ASN A 86 -10.22 13.50 0.60
N ARG A 87 -11.51 13.67 0.92
CA ARG A 87 -12.62 13.73 -0.05
C ARG A 87 -12.74 12.50 -0.97
N GLN A 88 -12.25 11.35 -0.54
CA GLN A 88 -12.43 10.08 -1.21
C GLN A 88 -13.07 9.06 -0.27
N THR A 89 -13.77 8.10 -0.84
CA THR A 89 -14.34 6.96 -0.12
C THR A 89 -14.12 5.70 -0.93
N ALA A 90 -13.91 4.57 -0.26
CA ALA A 90 -13.94 3.26 -0.88
C ALA A 90 -14.55 2.24 0.08
N ASP A 91 -15.25 1.27 -0.47
CA ASP A 91 -15.93 0.23 0.29
C ASP A 91 -15.64 -1.17 -0.27
N LYS A 92 -15.75 -2.15 0.61
CA LYS A 92 -15.44 -3.55 0.33
C LYS A 92 -16.39 -4.19 -0.67
N ASP A 93 -17.67 -3.84 -0.60
CA ASP A 93 -18.72 -4.43 -1.44
C ASP A 93 -18.59 -4.00 -2.90
N ASN A 94 -17.88 -2.91 -3.14
CA ASN A 94 -17.56 -2.38 -4.44
C ASN A 94 -16.07 -2.55 -4.82
N GLY A 95 -15.38 -3.50 -4.17
CA GLY A 95 -14.01 -3.90 -4.50
C GLY A 95 -12.96 -2.82 -4.25
N TRP A 96 -13.18 -1.96 -3.25
CA TRP A 96 -12.26 -0.87 -2.87
C TRP A 96 -12.01 0.17 -3.97
N ARG A 97 -12.91 0.27 -4.96
CA ARG A 97 -12.82 1.34 -5.96
C ARG A 97 -12.99 2.70 -5.28
N ARG A 98 -11.95 3.53 -5.33
CA ARG A 98 -11.97 4.91 -4.82
C ARG A 98 -12.98 5.75 -5.59
N GLN A 99 -13.82 6.46 -4.86
CA GLN A 99 -14.85 7.37 -5.36
C GLN A 99 -14.73 8.74 -4.70
N ARG A 100 -15.28 9.77 -5.34
CA ARG A 100 -15.40 11.10 -4.74
C ARG A 100 -16.35 11.05 -3.54
N TYR A 101 -15.94 11.68 -2.44
CA TYR A 101 -16.76 11.87 -1.25
C TYR A 101 -17.21 13.33 -1.09
N ASP A 102 -18.54 13.48 -1.00
CA ASP A 102 -19.23 14.77 -1.03
C ASP A 102 -19.89 15.16 0.29
N GLY A 103 -19.60 14.41 1.36
CA GLY A 103 -20.03 14.79 2.70
C GLY A 103 -19.44 16.12 3.15
N GLU A 104 -20.12 16.70 4.15
CA GLU A 104 -19.80 18.01 4.72
C GLU A 104 -18.41 18.04 5.35
N ASN A 105 -18.08 17.02 6.15
CA ASN A 105 -16.71 16.83 6.65
C ASN A 105 -15.82 16.27 5.53
N PRO A 106 -14.79 17.00 5.05
CA PRO A 106 -13.95 16.54 3.94
C PRO A 106 -12.98 15.42 4.31
N HIS A 107 -12.87 15.03 5.60
CA HIS A 107 -11.92 14.03 6.11
C HIS A 107 -10.46 14.36 5.73
N THR A 108 -10.05 15.61 5.90
CA THR A 108 -8.68 16.08 5.61
C THR A 108 -7.80 16.19 6.85
N ALA A 109 -8.38 15.98 8.04
CA ALA A 109 -7.66 15.96 9.32
C ALA A 109 -7.49 14.53 9.87
N HIS A 110 -8.46 13.66 9.60
CA HIS A 110 -8.47 12.26 10.00
C HIS A 110 -8.97 11.37 8.87
N VAL A 111 -8.64 10.09 8.96
CA VAL A 111 -9.20 9.01 8.15
C VAL A 111 -10.33 8.37 8.94
N HIS A 112 -11.50 8.26 8.33
CA HIS A 112 -12.60 7.49 8.91
C HIS A 112 -12.51 6.03 8.48
N PHE A 113 -12.54 5.10 9.44
CA PHE A 113 -12.59 3.67 9.21
C PHE A 113 -13.87 3.09 9.79
N SER A 114 -14.65 2.38 8.98
CA SER A 114 -15.88 1.69 9.41
C SER A 114 -15.81 0.19 9.12
N ILE A 115 -16.18 -0.62 10.12
CA ILE A 115 -16.29 -2.08 9.98
C ILE A 115 -17.73 -2.49 9.66
N ARG A 116 -17.92 -3.76 9.25
CA ARG A 116 -19.28 -4.29 9.09
C ARG A 116 -19.98 -4.34 10.44
N GLN A 117 -21.20 -3.83 10.51
CA GLN A 117 -22.04 -3.87 11.72
C GLN A 117 -22.59 -5.28 12.00
N SER A 118 -21.71 -6.21 12.36
CA SER A 118 -22.05 -7.58 12.69
C SER A 118 -21.20 -8.05 13.86
N ALA A 119 -21.77 -8.90 14.73
CA ALA A 119 -21.05 -9.46 15.88
C ALA A 119 -19.74 -10.16 15.46
N ALA A 120 -19.72 -10.81 14.30
CA ALA A 120 -18.52 -11.46 13.79
C ALA A 120 -17.41 -10.45 13.45
N ALA A 121 -17.74 -9.35 12.76
CA ALA A 121 -16.77 -8.33 12.39
C ALA A 121 -16.28 -7.51 13.59
N GLU A 122 -17.19 -7.20 14.52
CA GLU A 122 -16.90 -6.51 15.78
C GLU A 122 -15.91 -7.29 16.64
N GLN A 123 -16.20 -8.58 16.88
CA GLN A 123 -15.46 -9.42 17.81
C GLN A 123 -14.19 -10.05 17.20
N ASN A 124 -13.94 -9.85 15.91
CA ASN A 124 -12.76 -10.38 15.24
C ASN A 124 -11.48 -9.64 15.67
N ARG A 125 -10.71 -10.26 16.57
CA ARG A 125 -9.43 -9.74 17.09
C ARG A 125 -8.21 -10.17 16.28
N ARG A 126 -8.39 -10.62 15.04
CA ARG A 126 -7.28 -10.84 14.12
C ARG A 126 -6.50 -9.52 13.97
N THR A 127 -5.19 -9.63 13.83
CA THR A 127 -4.29 -8.53 13.52
C THR A 127 -4.68 -7.87 12.20
N TRP A 128 -4.45 -6.56 12.09
CA TRP A 128 -4.66 -5.83 10.83
C TRP A 128 -3.44 -5.91 9.92
N GLY A 129 -2.32 -6.45 10.42
CA GLY A 129 -1.11 -6.72 9.66
C GLY A 129 -0.08 -5.59 9.73
N LEU A 130 -0.37 -4.51 10.47
CA LEU A 130 0.53 -3.34 10.56
C LEU A 130 1.80 -3.61 11.36
N LEU A 131 1.83 -4.69 12.15
CA LEU A 131 2.99 -5.11 12.91
C LEU A 131 3.66 -6.37 12.35
N GLU A 132 3.12 -6.95 11.27
CA GLU A 132 3.65 -8.19 10.69
C GLU A 132 4.92 -7.96 9.84
N ASP A 133 5.10 -6.72 9.34
CA ASP A 133 6.28 -6.28 8.58
C ASP A 133 7.45 -5.79 9.46
N THR A 134 7.43 -6.06 10.78
CA THR A 134 8.57 -5.74 11.65
C THR A 134 9.74 -6.71 11.49
N MET A 135 9.74 -7.55 10.44
CA MET A 135 10.88 -8.39 10.11
C MET A 135 12.07 -7.50 9.82
N THR A 136 13.05 -7.53 10.72
CA THR A 136 14.30 -6.80 10.54
C THR A 136 15.03 -7.34 9.31
N PRO A 137 15.89 -6.54 8.65
CA PRO A 137 16.74 -7.04 7.56
C PRO A 137 17.55 -8.29 7.96
N ALA A 138 17.95 -8.39 9.24
CA ALA A 138 18.66 -9.55 9.76
C ALA A 138 17.77 -10.80 9.83
N GLU A 139 16.50 -10.67 10.21
CA GLU A 139 15.53 -11.77 10.22
C GLU A 139 15.17 -12.20 8.80
N PHE A 140 15.04 -11.25 7.87
CA PHE A 140 14.83 -11.56 6.46
C PHE A 140 16.02 -12.31 5.85
N VAL A 141 17.25 -11.85 6.11
CA VAL A 141 18.47 -12.55 5.69
C VAL A 141 18.54 -13.95 6.29
N LYS A 142 18.20 -14.12 7.57
CA LYS A 142 18.16 -15.43 8.23
C LYS A 142 17.17 -16.39 7.58
N ILE A 143 16.01 -15.90 7.14
CA ILE A 143 15.02 -16.68 6.37
C ILE A 143 15.58 -17.05 4.99
N LEU A 144 16.28 -16.13 4.32
CA LEU A 144 16.93 -16.40 3.04
C LEU A 144 18.13 -17.35 3.17
N ASP A 145 18.78 -17.42 4.33
CA ASP A 145 19.86 -18.36 4.63
C ASP A 145 19.34 -19.78 4.96
N ASP A 146 18.04 -19.95 5.19
CA ASP A 146 17.44 -21.27 5.41
C ASP A 146 17.51 -22.14 4.12
N PRO A 147 18.14 -23.33 4.15
CA PRO A 147 18.29 -24.16 2.96
C PRO A 147 16.97 -24.61 2.31
N GLN A 148 15.89 -24.77 3.09
CA GLN A 148 14.58 -25.15 2.57
C GLN A 148 13.91 -23.98 1.87
N VAL A 149 14.03 -22.78 2.42
CA VAL A 149 13.54 -21.55 1.79
C VAL A 149 14.28 -21.30 0.49
N GLN A 150 15.61 -21.42 0.48
CA GLN A 150 16.40 -21.34 -0.75
C GLN A 150 15.97 -22.37 -1.80
N ALA A 151 15.75 -23.61 -1.39
CA ALA A 151 15.30 -24.67 -2.30
C ALA A 151 13.91 -24.36 -2.90
N ARG A 152 13.00 -23.79 -2.11
CA ARG A 152 11.68 -23.34 -2.60
C ARG A 152 11.80 -22.14 -3.53
N MET A 153 12.56 -21.12 -3.16
CA MET A 153 12.77 -19.91 -3.96
C MET A 153 13.41 -20.20 -5.32
N ARG A 154 14.33 -21.18 -5.40
CA ARG A 154 14.91 -21.66 -6.67
C ARG A 154 13.90 -22.39 -7.56
N ARG A 155 12.82 -22.93 -6.99
CA ARG A 155 11.76 -23.65 -7.70
C ARG A 155 10.57 -22.79 -8.07
N LEU A 156 10.46 -21.58 -7.51
CA LEU A 156 9.40 -20.65 -7.87
C LEU A 156 9.65 -20.18 -9.32
N PRO A 157 8.69 -20.38 -10.24
CA PRO A 157 8.80 -19.81 -11.57
C PRO A 157 8.53 -18.30 -11.47
N TRP A 158 9.61 -17.52 -11.35
CA TRP A 158 9.51 -16.07 -11.44
C TRP A 158 9.38 -15.68 -12.92
N GLN A 159 8.27 -15.03 -13.27
CA GLN A 159 8.09 -14.42 -14.59
C GLN A 159 8.55 -12.96 -14.52
N TYR A 160 9.80 -12.72 -14.92
CA TYR A 160 10.29 -11.39 -15.26
C TYR A 160 9.71 -11.00 -16.64
N ILE A 161 9.45 -9.70 -16.88
CA ILE A 161 9.10 -9.22 -18.22
C ILE A 161 10.29 -9.51 -19.14
N GLY A 162 10.13 -10.48 -20.06
CA GLY A 162 11.20 -10.97 -20.95
C GLY A 162 11.58 -12.44 -20.79
N GLY A 163 11.05 -13.15 -19.78
CA GLY A 163 11.18 -14.60 -19.64
C GLY A 163 12.36 -15.08 -18.80
N GLY A 164 12.06 -15.69 -17.65
CA GLY A 164 13.00 -16.47 -16.84
C GLY A 164 14.04 -15.71 -16.03
N ILE A 165 14.77 -16.44 -15.19
CA ILE A 165 15.94 -15.94 -14.45
C ILE A 165 17.12 -15.84 -15.43
N PRO A 166 17.85 -14.71 -15.49
CA PRO A 166 19.01 -14.57 -16.37
C PRO A 166 20.03 -15.72 -16.21
N VAL A 167 20.69 -16.10 -17.31
CA VAL A 167 21.72 -17.15 -17.30
C VAL A 167 22.81 -16.81 -16.27
N GLY A 168 23.07 -17.75 -15.36
CA GLY A 168 24.05 -17.58 -14.28
C GLY A 168 23.54 -16.87 -13.03
N MET A 169 22.28 -16.40 -13.03
CA MET A 169 21.65 -15.84 -11.83
C MET A 169 20.76 -16.87 -11.13
N SER A 170 20.61 -16.69 -9.81
CA SER A 170 19.54 -17.32 -9.03
C SER A 170 18.41 -16.32 -8.79
N THR A 171 17.23 -16.78 -8.36
CA THR A 171 16.13 -15.91 -7.90
C THR A 171 16.62 -14.86 -6.90
N LEU A 172 17.47 -15.26 -5.96
CA LEU A 172 18.05 -14.36 -4.97
C LEU A 172 19.02 -13.36 -5.60
N GLY A 173 19.79 -13.77 -6.61
CA GLY A 173 20.64 -12.87 -7.38
C GLY A 173 19.85 -11.79 -8.11
N VAL A 174 18.70 -12.15 -8.69
CA VAL A 174 17.77 -11.20 -9.32
C VAL A 174 17.22 -10.21 -8.29
N LEU A 175 16.72 -10.70 -7.14
CA LEU A 175 16.20 -9.84 -6.08
C LEU A 175 17.26 -8.90 -5.50
N ASN A 176 18.48 -9.41 -5.29
CA ASN A 176 19.59 -8.58 -4.83
C ASN A 176 19.98 -7.51 -5.86
N GLY A 177 19.95 -7.87 -7.15
CA GLY A 177 20.14 -6.91 -8.24
C GLY A 177 19.07 -5.82 -8.24
N ALA A 178 17.79 -6.20 -8.16
CA ALA A 178 16.67 -5.26 -8.11
C ALA A 178 16.73 -4.33 -6.88
N TYR A 179 17.07 -4.87 -5.70
CA TYR A 179 17.27 -4.08 -4.49
C TYR A 179 18.44 -3.09 -4.64
N THR A 180 19.57 -3.54 -5.19
CA THR A 180 20.75 -2.69 -5.42
C THR A 180 20.42 -1.57 -6.40
N TYR A 181 19.70 -1.89 -7.48
CA TYR A 181 19.22 -0.92 -8.45
C TYR A 181 18.26 0.09 -7.83
N ALA A 182 17.22 -0.37 -7.13
CA ALA A 182 16.25 0.50 -6.46
C ALA A 182 16.90 1.42 -5.42
N LYS A 183 17.89 0.91 -4.67
CA LYS A 183 18.66 1.69 -3.70
C LYS A 183 19.57 2.72 -4.37
N ALA A 184 20.16 2.40 -5.52
CA ALA A 184 20.95 3.35 -6.30
C ALA A 184 20.06 4.42 -6.97
N ALA A 185 18.86 4.04 -7.42
CA ALA A 185 17.88 4.95 -7.99
C ALA A 185 17.22 5.86 -6.92
N ALA A 186 17.16 5.43 -5.67
CA ALA A 186 16.67 6.23 -4.55
C ALA A 186 17.62 7.42 -4.29
N GLY A 187 17.38 8.52 -4.99
CA GLY A 187 18.17 9.75 -4.92
C GLY A 187 18.54 10.34 -6.28
N GLN A 188 18.34 9.60 -7.37
CA GLN A 188 18.50 10.11 -8.73
C GLN A 188 17.19 10.74 -9.22
N PRO A 189 17.23 11.87 -9.95
CA PRO A 189 16.04 12.42 -10.57
C PRO A 189 15.48 11.43 -11.61
N PRO A 190 14.16 11.39 -11.80
CA PRO A 190 13.55 10.54 -12.82
C PRO A 190 14.12 10.89 -14.20
N VAL A 191 14.38 9.88 -15.03
CA VAL A 191 14.77 10.10 -16.43
C VAL A 191 13.65 10.90 -17.12
N PRO A 192 13.97 12.04 -17.76
CA PRO A 192 12.98 12.85 -18.48
C PRO A 192 12.20 12.02 -19.51
N ALA A 193 10.88 12.22 -19.58
CA ALA A 193 9.99 11.43 -20.43
C ALA A 193 10.33 11.54 -21.92
N ASP A 194 10.87 12.69 -22.37
CA ASP A 194 11.31 12.91 -23.74
C ASP A 194 12.48 12.01 -24.14
N LEU A 195 13.37 11.67 -23.19
CA LEU A 195 14.47 10.73 -23.45
C LEU A 195 13.95 9.29 -23.60
N VAL A 196 12.90 8.93 -22.86
CA VAL A 196 12.24 7.62 -22.96
C VAL A 196 11.53 7.50 -24.30
N GLU A 197 10.74 8.50 -24.70
CA GLU A 197 10.02 8.51 -25.98
C GLU A 197 10.98 8.43 -27.18
N ARG A 198 12.11 9.12 -27.13
CA ARG A 198 13.14 9.04 -28.18
C ARG A 198 13.78 7.66 -28.27
N LEU A 199 14.06 7.02 -27.13
CA LEU A 199 14.59 5.66 -27.10
C LEU A 199 13.59 4.64 -27.65
N ASP A 200 12.31 4.78 -27.31
CA ASP A 200 11.23 3.93 -27.82
C ASP A 200 11.06 4.08 -29.35
N ALA A 201 11.19 5.30 -29.88
CA ALA A 201 11.15 5.56 -31.31
C ALA A 201 12.31 4.88 -32.06
N ILE A 202 13.52 4.92 -31.51
CA ILE A 202 14.69 4.21 -32.06
C ILE A 202 14.47 2.71 -32.04
N LEU A 203 13.93 2.18 -30.93
CA LEU A 203 13.68 0.74 -30.79
C LEU A 203 12.60 0.26 -31.77
N ALA A 204 11.53 1.04 -31.96
CA ALA A 204 10.50 0.75 -32.95
C ALA A 204 11.05 0.76 -34.39
N ALA A 205 11.90 1.73 -34.73
CA ALA A 205 12.54 1.79 -36.06
C ALA A 205 13.48 0.61 -36.31
N ALA A 206 14.18 0.14 -35.28
CA ALA A 206 15.13 -0.97 -35.37
C ALA A 206 14.47 -2.36 -35.52
N LEU A 207 13.18 -2.47 -35.20
CA LEU A 207 12.41 -3.72 -35.23
C LEU A 207 11.57 -3.91 -36.51
N ASP A 208 11.50 -2.90 -37.38
CA ASP A 208 10.61 -2.88 -38.55
C ASP A 208 11.16 -3.62 -39.79
N GLU A 209 12.42 -4.09 -39.76
CA GLU A 209 12.97 -4.92 -40.84
C GLU A 209 12.68 -6.41 -40.58
N GLY A 210 11.68 -6.93 -41.29
CA GLY A 210 11.07 -8.26 -41.11
C GLY A 210 11.97 -9.51 -41.30
N ASP A 211 13.29 -9.40 -41.19
CA ASP A 211 14.23 -10.53 -41.14
C ASP A 211 14.66 -10.89 -39.70
N GLY A 212 14.21 -10.14 -38.69
CA GLY A 212 14.53 -10.37 -37.28
C GLY A 212 15.97 -9.98 -36.91
N SER A 213 16.70 -9.31 -37.80
CA SER A 213 17.99 -8.70 -37.49
C SER A 213 17.78 -7.27 -37.00
N VAL A 214 18.31 -6.96 -35.81
CA VAL A 214 18.33 -5.59 -35.29
C VAL A 214 19.49 -4.87 -35.94
N ARG A 215 19.21 -3.90 -36.81
CA ARG A 215 20.21 -2.99 -37.37
C ARG A 215 19.83 -1.55 -37.03
N LEU A 216 20.65 -0.92 -36.20
CA LEU A 216 20.61 0.53 -36.01
C LEU A 216 21.44 1.16 -37.11
N ASP A 217 20.86 2.10 -37.85
CA ASP A 217 21.63 2.94 -38.74
C ASP A 217 22.59 3.87 -37.94
N PRO A 218 23.57 4.49 -38.60
CA PRO A 218 24.52 5.38 -37.92
C PRO A 218 23.89 6.57 -37.19
N ASP A 219 22.74 7.07 -37.67
CA ASP A 219 22.04 8.22 -37.08
C ASP A 219 21.30 7.79 -35.80
N ALA A 220 20.65 6.63 -35.82
CA ALA A 220 20.06 5.98 -34.66
C ALA A 220 21.12 5.66 -33.59
N LEU A 221 22.31 5.21 -33.99
CA LEU A 221 23.42 4.97 -33.08
C LEU A 221 23.93 6.27 -32.43
N ALA A 222 24.03 7.35 -33.21
CA ALA A 222 24.39 8.67 -32.69
C ALA A 222 23.34 9.20 -31.71
N GLU A 223 22.06 8.95 -31.97
CA GLU A 223 20.98 9.36 -31.08
C GLU A 223 20.99 8.57 -29.76
N VAL A 224 21.21 7.25 -29.80
CA VAL A 224 21.40 6.42 -28.59
C VAL A 224 22.56 6.93 -27.74
N GLN A 225 23.67 7.34 -28.37
CA GLN A 225 24.81 7.89 -27.65
C GLN A 225 24.47 9.25 -27.02
N ALA A 226 23.73 10.12 -27.71
CA ALA A 226 23.27 11.38 -27.15
C ALA A 226 22.32 11.20 -25.95
N ILE A 227 21.42 10.22 -26.00
CA ILE A 227 20.54 9.86 -24.87
C ILE A 227 21.36 9.33 -23.69
N ARG A 228 22.37 8.47 -23.94
CA ARG A 228 23.27 7.97 -22.89
C ARG A 228 24.01 9.10 -22.20
N ASP A 229 24.54 10.05 -22.96
CA ASP A 229 25.27 11.20 -22.40
C ASP A 229 24.35 12.11 -21.58
N ALA A 230 23.11 12.32 -22.03
CA ALA A 230 22.10 13.07 -21.29
C ALA A 230 21.72 12.41 -19.96
N ILE A 231 21.55 11.08 -19.94
CA ILE A 231 21.27 10.31 -18.72
C ILE A 231 22.47 10.33 -17.76
N GLY A 232 23.70 10.26 -18.27
CA GLY A 232 24.92 10.31 -17.45
C GLY A 232 25.19 11.66 -16.78
N ALA A 233 24.48 12.71 -17.21
CA ALA A 233 24.58 14.06 -16.64
C ALA A 233 23.50 14.37 -15.58
N LEU A 234 22.59 13.43 -15.30
CA LEU A 234 21.56 13.50 -14.26
C LEU A 234 22.09 13.03 -12.89
#